data_AF-A0A353G9P8-F1
#
_entry.id   AF-A0A353G9P8-F1
#
_cell.length_a   1.000
_cell.length_b   1.000
_cell.length_c   1.000
_cell.angle_alpha   90.00
_cell.angle_beta   90.00
_cell.angle_gamma   90.00
#
_symmetry.space_group_name_H-M   'P 1'
#
loop_
_entity.id
_entity.type
_entity.pdbx_description
1 polymer ?
#
loop_
_entity_poly.entity_id
_entity_poly.type
_entity_poly.pdbx_seq_one_letter_code
_entity_poly.pdbx_strand_id
1 'polypeptide(L)'
;ALAELGVIPKDAAQTIWEKGGAAEFNVARIDEIEAVTKHDVIAFLTHLAEFIGPDSRFVHQGMTSSDVLDTTLNIQLVRAADLLLADMDRVLAALKARAFEHKDSVRIGRSHGI
;
A
#
# COMPACT_ATOMS: atom_id res chain seq x y z
N ALA A 1 -10.80 12.57 11.77
CA ALA A 1 -12.15 12.08 11.49
C ALA A 1 -12.94 11.77 12.77
N LEU A 2 -12.90 10.56 13.37
CA LEU A 2 -13.81 10.19 14.48
C LEU A 2 -13.72 11.09 15.71
N ALA A 3 -12.52 11.56 16.07
CA ALA A 3 -12.33 12.50 17.19
C ALA A 3 -12.88 13.92 16.92
N GLU A 4 -12.86 14.37 15.66
CA GLU A 4 -13.45 15.65 15.25
C GLU A 4 -14.98 15.58 15.28
N LEU A 5 -15.53 14.41 14.96
CA LEU A 5 -16.96 14.10 15.06
C LEU A 5 -17.42 13.82 16.51
N GLY A 6 -16.50 13.79 17.49
CA GLY A 6 -16.81 13.52 18.89
C GLY A 6 -17.16 12.06 19.22
N VAL A 7 -16.90 11.13 18.29
CA VAL A 7 -17.18 9.69 18.47
C VAL A 7 -16.17 9.04 19.41
N ILE A 8 -14.91 9.49 19.34
CA ILE A 8 -13.84 9.04 20.25
C ILE A 8 -13.19 10.25 20.93
N PRO A 9 -12.60 10.06 22.13
CA PRO A 9 -11.85 11.12 22.80
C PRO A 9 -10.67 11.62 21.95
N LYS A 10 -10.39 12.93 22.00
CA LYS A 10 -9.30 13.56 21.23
C LYS A 10 -7.92 13.12 21.68
N ASP A 11 -7.75 12.94 22.99
CA ASP A 11 -6.56 12.39 23.62
C ASP A 11 -6.32 10.94 23.18
N ALA A 12 -7.35 10.11 23.10
CA ALA A 12 -7.21 8.74 22.58
C ALA A 12 -6.74 8.74 21.12
N ALA A 13 -7.29 9.62 20.27
CA ALA A 13 -6.82 9.76 18.90
C ALA A 13 -5.36 10.22 18.82
N GLN A 14 -4.95 11.15 19.70
CA GLN A 14 -3.56 11.59 19.81
C GLN A 14 -2.64 10.42 20.21
N THR A 15 -2.99 9.64 21.24
CA THR A 15 -2.23 8.44 21.64
C THR A 15 -2.07 7.45 20.49
N ILE A 16 -3.15 7.18 19.74
CA ILE A 16 -3.13 6.26 18.60
C ILE A 16 -2.15 6.76 17.53
N TRP A 17 -2.18 8.05 17.19
CA TRP A 17 -1.27 8.61 16.20
C TRP A 17 0.18 8.58 16.65
N GLU A 18 0.46 9.01 17.88
CA GLU A 18 1.81 9.09 18.43
C GLU A 18 2.45 7.70 18.55
N LYS A 19 1.73 6.73 19.11
CA LYS A 19 2.27 5.38 19.35
C LYS A 19 2.13 4.46 18.15
N GLY A 20 0.97 4.48 17.49
CA GLY A 20 0.71 3.65 16.32
C GLY A 20 1.51 4.09 15.09
N GLY A 21 1.73 5.40 14.93
CA GLY A 21 2.57 5.93 13.84
C GLY A 21 4.06 5.63 14.02
N ALA A 22 4.51 5.38 15.25
CA ALA A 22 5.88 4.97 15.57
C ALA A 22 6.03 3.44 15.74
N ALA A 23 4.96 2.67 15.50
CA ALA A 23 5.01 1.22 15.67
C ALA A 23 5.93 0.57 14.64
N GLU A 24 6.85 -0.27 15.12
CA GLU A 24 7.71 -1.10 14.28
C GLU A 24 7.12 -2.51 14.20
N PHE A 25 6.52 -2.84 13.06
CA PHE A 25 5.81 -4.10 12.89
C PHE A 25 6.78 -5.28 12.72
N ASN A 26 6.54 -6.33 13.50
CA ASN A 26 7.23 -7.61 13.36
C ASN A 26 6.31 -8.64 12.70
N VAL A 27 6.62 -9.01 11.45
CA VAL A 27 5.82 -9.97 10.67
C VAL A 27 5.73 -11.33 11.37
N ALA A 28 6.83 -11.86 11.90
CA ALA A 28 6.82 -13.14 12.59
C ALA A 28 5.90 -13.12 13.83
N ARG A 29 5.85 -11.99 14.55
CA ARG A 29 4.92 -11.81 15.68
C ARG A 29 3.46 -11.80 15.23
N ILE A 30 3.17 -11.16 14.10
CA ILE A 30 1.81 -11.18 13.52
C ILE A 30 1.43 -12.61 13.13
N ASP A 31 2.34 -13.36 12.48
CA ASP A 31 2.10 -14.75 12.07
C ASP A 31 1.80 -15.67 13.27
N GLU A 32 2.50 -15.47 14.40
CA GLU A 32 2.22 -16.19 15.66
C GLU A 32 0.80 -15.91 16.17
N ILE A 33 0.37 -14.65 16.13
CA ILE A 33 -0.97 -14.26 16.57
C ILE A 33 -2.02 -14.79 15.58
N GLU A 34 -1.75 -14.74 14.28
CA GLU A 34 -2.62 -15.30 13.25
C GLU A 34 -2.78 -16.80 13.39
N ALA A 35 -1.70 -17.52 13.75
CA ALA A 35 -1.77 -18.95 13.99
C ALA A 35 -2.77 -19.33 15.09
N VAL A 36 -3.06 -18.44 16.04
CA VAL A 36 -4.09 -18.63 17.09
C VAL A 36 -5.45 -18.08 16.64
N THR A 37 -5.48 -16.85 16.15
CA THR A 37 -6.73 -16.13 15.82
C THR A 37 -7.38 -16.61 14.53
N LYS A 38 -6.61 -17.21 13.63
CA LYS A 38 -6.99 -17.64 12.28
C LYS A 38 -7.59 -16.50 11.45
N HIS A 39 -7.15 -15.27 11.71
CA HIS A 39 -7.60 -14.08 11.01
C HIS A 39 -6.50 -13.00 11.00
N ASP A 40 -5.96 -12.74 9.82
CA ASP A 40 -4.92 -11.76 9.50
C ASP A 40 -5.17 -10.34 10.06
N VAL A 41 -6.33 -9.73 9.81
CA VAL A 41 -6.65 -8.36 10.27
C VAL A 41 -6.72 -8.31 11.80
N ILE A 42 -7.27 -9.34 12.45
CA ILE A 42 -7.27 -9.43 13.91
C ILE A 42 -5.83 -9.56 14.43
N ALA A 43 -5.00 -10.37 13.79
CA ALA A 43 -3.61 -10.54 14.17
C ALA A 43 -2.82 -9.24 14.06
N PHE A 44 -2.98 -8.51 12.95
CA PHE A 44 -2.41 -7.19 12.73
C PHE A 44 -2.85 -6.19 13.81
N LEU A 45 -4.17 -6.07 14.06
CA LEU A 45 -4.71 -5.15 15.06
C LEU A 45 -4.26 -5.50 16.49
N THR A 46 -4.12 -6.80 16.78
CA THR A 46 -3.62 -7.28 18.08
C THR A 46 -2.17 -6.90 18.27
N HIS A 47 -1.32 -7.08 17.26
CA HIS A 47 0.08 -6.64 17.33
C HIS A 47 0.18 -5.12 17.44
N LEU A 48 -0.62 -4.36 16.68
CA LEU A 48 -0.68 -2.90 16.79
C LEU A 48 -1.11 -2.44 18.21
N ALA A 49 -2.03 -3.17 18.84
CA ALA A 49 -2.47 -2.89 20.20
C ALA A 49 -1.35 -3.06 21.25
N GLU A 50 -0.35 -3.91 21.00
CA GLU A 50 0.83 -4.07 21.88
C GLU A 50 1.61 -2.75 22.01
N PHE A 51 1.60 -1.88 20.99
CA PHE A 51 2.26 -0.57 21.01
C PHE A 51 1.38 0.54 21.58
N ILE A 52 0.11 0.59 21.16
CA ILE A 52 -0.81 1.69 21.51
C ILE A 52 -1.30 1.56 22.96
N GLY A 53 -1.60 0.34 23.40
CA GLY A 53 -2.23 0.07 24.68
C GLY A 53 -3.75 0.25 24.66
N PRO A 54 -4.39 0.70 25.76
CA PRO A 54 -5.86 0.67 25.91
C PRO A 54 -6.66 1.43 24.85
N ASP A 55 -6.08 2.48 24.26
CA ASP A 55 -6.74 3.28 23.23
C ASP A 55 -6.84 2.55 21.87
N SER A 56 -6.12 1.44 21.69
CA SER A 56 -6.21 0.57 20.50
C SER A 56 -7.64 0.10 20.19
N ARG A 57 -8.51 0.03 21.20
CA ARG A 57 -9.93 -0.31 21.05
C ARG A 57 -10.69 0.57 20.06
N PHE A 58 -10.17 1.76 19.75
CA PHE A 58 -10.79 2.71 18.83
C PHE A 58 -10.26 2.61 17.38
N VAL A 59 -9.18 1.87 17.12
CA VAL A 59 -8.48 1.86 15.83
C VAL A 59 -9.33 1.30 14.68
N HIS A 60 -10.16 0.29 14.97
CA HIS A 60 -11.02 -0.38 13.99
C HIS A 60 -12.51 -0.17 14.28
N GLN A 61 -12.86 0.81 15.12
CA GLN A 61 -14.23 1.03 15.55
C GLN A 61 -15.12 1.43 14.37
N GLY A 62 -16.15 0.62 14.11
CA GLY A 62 -17.13 0.86 13.04
C GLY A 62 -16.65 0.48 11.64
N MET A 63 -15.50 -0.19 11.54
CA MET A 63 -14.95 -0.71 10.28
C MET A 63 -15.11 -2.23 10.20
N THR A 64 -14.99 -2.74 8.99
CA THR A 64 -14.81 -4.16 8.65
C THR A 64 -13.42 -4.39 8.06
N SER A 65 -13.02 -5.65 7.94
CA SER A 65 -11.74 -6.04 7.32
C SER A 65 -11.56 -5.45 5.92
N SER A 66 -12.63 -5.41 5.11
CA SER A 66 -12.59 -4.87 3.75
C SER A 66 -12.26 -3.38 3.70
N ASP A 67 -12.72 -2.59 4.67
CA ASP A 67 -12.42 -1.15 4.72
C ASP A 67 -10.91 -0.89 4.80
N VAL A 68 -10.16 -1.76 5.49
CA VAL A 68 -8.69 -1.69 5.57
C VAL A 68 -8.04 -2.30 4.34
N LEU A 69 -8.41 -3.53 3.98
CA LEU A 69 -7.75 -4.30 2.93
C LEU A 69 -7.94 -3.66 1.54
N ASP A 70 -9.16 -3.30 1.18
CA ASP A 70 -9.45 -2.78 -0.16
C ASP A 70 -8.86 -1.38 -0.35
N THR A 71 -8.90 -0.55 0.70
CA THR A 71 -8.29 0.78 0.68
C THR A 71 -6.77 0.70 0.54
N THR A 72 -6.12 -0.18 1.32
CA THR A 72 -4.66 -0.34 1.26
C THR A 72 -4.21 -0.97 -0.06
N LEU A 73 -4.97 -1.94 -0.60
CA LEU A 73 -4.73 -2.50 -1.93
C LEU A 73 -4.85 -1.42 -3.02
N ASN A 74 -5.86 -0.55 -2.96
CA ASN A 74 -5.99 0.54 -3.90
C ASN A 74 -4.78 1.48 -3.87
N ILE A 75 -4.29 1.85 -2.68
CA ILE A 75 -3.09 2.67 -2.53
C ILE A 75 -1.87 1.98 -3.15
N GLN A 76 -1.71 0.66 -2.96
CA GLN A 76 -0.63 -0.10 -3.58
C GLN A 76 -0.74 -0.11 -5.10
N LEU A 77 -1.94 -0.31 -5.66
CA LEU A 77 -2.18 -0.32 -7.10
C LEU A 77 -1.86 1.04 -7.75
N VAL A 78 -2.28 2.15 -7.14
CA VAL A 78 -1.98 3.49 -7.65
C VAL A 78 -0.47 3.73 -7.66
N ARG A 79 0.21 3.44 -6.55
CA ARG A 79 1.68 3.60 -6.45
C ARG A 79 2.43 2.70 -7.43
N ALA A 80 1.95 1.48 -7.65
CA ALA A 80 2.52 0.58 -8.65
C ALA A 80 2.33 1.12 -10.07
N ALA A 81 1.15 1.69 -10.38
CA ALA A 81 0.89 2.32 -11.67
C ALA A 81 1.82 3.51 -11.93
N ASP A 82 2.11 4.34 -10.92
CA ASP A 82 3.06 5.46 -11.05
C ASP A 82 4.47 4.97 -11.46
N LEU A 83 4.94 3.87 -10.86
CA LEU A 83 6.22 3.25 -11.23
C LEU A 83 6.20 2.73 -12.68
N LEU A 84 5.13 2.06 -13.07
CA LEU A 84 4.97 1.54 -14.44
C LEU A 84 4.94 2.66 -15.48
N LEU A 85 4.24 3.77 -15.20
CA LEU A 85 4.19 4.92 -16.09
C LEU A 85 5.57 5.57 -16.26
N ALA A 86 6.31 5.76 -15.16
CA ALA A 86 7.68 6.26 -15.23
C ALA A 86 8.58 5.34 -16.07
N ASP A 87 8.42 4.02 -15.94
CA ASP A 87 9.17 3.04 -16.71
C ASP A 87 8.80 3.07 -18.19
N MET A 88 7.51 3.22 -18.51
CA MET A 88 7.02 3.39 -19.88
C MET A 88 7.62 4.63 -20.54
N ASP A 89 7.69 5.76 -19.83
CA ASP A 89 8.31 6.98 -20.35
C ASP A 89 9.78 6.77 -20.72
N ARG A 90 10.53 6.01 -19.89
CA ARG A 90 11.93 5.66 -20.21
C ARG A 90 12.04 4.81 -21.47
N VAL A 91 11.17 3.81 -21.62
CA VAL A 91 11.14 2.95 -22.82
C VAL A 91 10.80 3.76 -24.06
N LEU A 92 9.78 4.63 -23.98
CA LEU A 92 9.37 5.49 -25.09
C LEU A 92 10.49 6.45 -25.49
N ALA A 93 11.19 7.05 -24.52
CA ALA A 93 12.33 7.91 -24.79
C ALA A 93 13.46 7.15 -25.51
N ALA A 94 13.80 5.94 -25.06
CA ALA A 94 14.83 5.11 -25.68
C ALA A 94 14.45 4.68 -27.11
N LEU A 95 13.20 4.23 -27.32
CA LEU A 95 12.69 3.87 -28.63
C LEU A 95 12.69 5.07 -29.59
N LYS A 96 12.27 6.24 -29.12
CA LYS A 96 12.30 7.48 -29.89
C LYS A 96 13.73 7.81 -30.33
N ALA A 97 14.70 7.74 -29.41
CA ALA A 97 16.11 7.98 -29.75
C ALA A 97 16.61 7.02 -30.84
N ARG A 98 16.35 5.72 -30.68
CA ARG A 98 16.75 4.69 -31.68
C ARG A 98 16.04 4.88 -33.03
N ALA A 99 14.77 5.29 -33.01
CA ALA A 99 14.01 5.55 -34.23
C ALA A 99 14.63 6.72 -35.03
N PHE A 100 15.05 7.79 -34.36
CA PHE A 100 15.71 8.92 -35.02
C PHE A 100 17.14 8.59 -35.46
N GLU A 101 17.91 7.85 -34.65
CA GLU A 101 19.26 7.39 -35.02
C GLU A 101 19.28 6.57 -36.30
N HIS A 102 18.24 5.74 -36.50
CA HIS A 102 18.15 4.86 -37.66
C HIS A 102 17.14 5.33 -38.71
N LYS A 103 16.72 6.59 -38.66
CA LYS A 103 15.68 7.12 -39.56
C LYS A 103 15.98 6.88 -41.03
N ASP A 104 17.24 7.06 -41.42
CA ASP A 104 17.70 6.91 -42.81
C ASP A 104 18.50 5.61 -43.05
N SER A 105 18.52 4.71 -42.06
CA SER A 105 19.14 3.39 -42.22
C SER A 105 18.31 2.54 -43.18
N VAL A 106 18.88 2.18 -44.34
CA VAL A 106 18.23 1.26 -45.29
C VAL A 106 18.02 -0.11 -44.65
N ARG A 107 16.79 -0.62 -44.71
CA ARG A 107 16.42 -1.95 -44.19
C ARG A 107 15.51 -2.66 -45.18
N ILE A 108 15.59 -3.98 -45.22
CA ILE A 108 14.66 -4.81 -45.99
C ILE A 108 13.28 -4.72 -45.33
N GLY A 109 12.29 -4.24 -46.07
CA GLY A 109 10.89 -4.32 -45.66
C GLY A 109 10.41 -5.77 -45.71
N ARG A 110 9.71 -6.22 -44.67
CA ARG A 110 9.12 -7.57 -44.61
C ARG A 110 7.62 -7.47 -44.46
N SER A 111 6.89 -8.26 -45.25
CA SER A 111 5.43 -8.41 -45.12
C SER A 111 5.09 -9.89 -45.09
N HIS A 112 4.03 -10.28 -44.38
CA HIS A 112 3.66 -11.70 -44.21
C HIS A 112 4.79 -12.58 -43.62
N GLY A 113 5.75 -11.98 -42.92
CA GLY A 113 6.88 -12.69 -42.32
C GLY A 113 8.00 -13.10 -43.28
N ILE A 114 7.99 -12.60 -44.52
CA ILE A 114 9.03 -12.83 -45.54
C ILE A 114 9.79 -11.52 -45.79
#